data_AF-A0A356W7D3-F1
#
_entry.id   AF-A0A356W7D3-F1
#
_cell.length_a   1.000
_cell.length_b   1.000
_cell.length_c   1.000
_cell.angle_alpha   90.00
_cell.angle_beta   90.00
_cell.angle_gamma   90.00
#
_symmetry.space_group_name_H-M   'P 1'
#
loop_
_entity.id
_entity.type
_entity.pdbx_description
1 polymer ?
#
loop_
_entity_poly.entity_id
_entity_poly.type
_entity_poly.pdbx_seq_one_letter_code
_entity_poly.pdbx_strand_id
1 'polypeptide(L)'
;MDSELDDLLANGVSDEIRAQLGFRLIPTAEVPLTNIVRDGILEPGELPKRFTAHTPCFRSEAGSAGRDTKGMIRLHQFNKVELVSVVANQDEGLKELERMTECAEAILKKLDLPFRRMLLCAGDMG
;
A
#
# COMPACT_ATOMS: atom_id res chain seq x y z
N MET A 1 20.49 15.74 -19.69
CA MET A 1 19.68 14.55 -19.38
C MET A 1 20.64 13.62 -18.67
N ASP A 2 20.47 13.49 -17.37
CA ASP A 2 21.54 13.32 -16.39
C ASP A 2 22.23 11.96 -16.48
N SER A 3 23.54 11.99 -16.77
CA SER A 3 24.43 10.82 -16.73
C SER A 3 24.48 10.17 -15.34
N GLU A 4 24.15 10.92 -14.28
CA GLU A 4 24.00 10.39 -12.92
C GLU A 4 22.78 9.46 -12.76
N LEU A 5 21.70 9.70 -13.52
CA LEU A 5 20.50 8.86 -13.48
C LEU A 5 20.73 7.53 -14.21
N ASP A 6 21.48 7.58 -15.32
CA ASP A 6 21.85 6.40 -16.11
C ASP A 6 22.84 5.49 -15.36
N ASP A 7 23.80 6.07 -14.61
CA ASP A 7 24.69 5.29 -13.73
C ASP A 7 23.96 4.67 -12.52
N LEU A 8 22.90 5.35 -12.03
CA LEU A 8 22.04 4.86 -10.94
C LEU A 8 21.30 3.56 -11.30
N LEU A 9 20.87 3.45 -12.56
CA LEU A 9 20.18 2.28 -13.11
C LEU A 9 21.13 1.14 -13.46
N ALA A 10 22.39 1.45 -13.80
CA ALA A 10 23.39 0.48 -14.23
C ALA A 10 24.10 -0.25 -13.07
N ASN A 11 24.36 0.44 -11.94
CA ASN A 11 25.26 -0.07 -10.88
C ASN A 11 24.59 -0.36 -9.53
N GLY A 12 23.29 -0.07 -9.40
CA GLY A 12 22.55 -0.17 -8.16
C GLY A 12 22.86 0.97 -7.19
N VAL A 13 21.84 1.43 -6.46
CA VAL A 13 21.98 2.52 -5.49
C VAL A 13 22.88 2.07 -4.34
N SER A 14 24.07 2.66 -4.20
CA SER A 14 24.99 2.38 -3.09
C SER A 14 24.37 2.75 -1.74
N ASP A 15 24.79 2.07 -0.67
CA ASP A 15 24.25 2.32 0.68
C ASP A 15 24.54 3.75 1.19
N GLU A 16 25.58 4.40 0.67
CA GLU A 16 25.90 5.81 0.94
C GLU A 16 24.87 6.77 0.34
N ILE A 17 24.39 6.50 -0.88
CA ILE A 17 23.33 7.28 -1.53
C ILE A 17 22.00 7.10 -0.79
N ARG A 18 21.69 5.88 -0.31
CA ARG A 18 20.50 5.61 0.52
C ARG A 18 20.52 6.39 1.83
N ALA A 19 21.68 6.49 2.47
CA ALA A 19 21.87 7.23 3.72
C ALA A 19 21.76 8.75 3.51
N GLN A 20 22.31 9.28 2.41
CA GLN A 20 22.21 10.70 2.06
C GLN A 20 20.80 11.14 1.67
N LEU A 21 20.04 10.29 0.98
CA LEU A 21 18.67 10.60 0.53
C LEU A 21 17.58 10.29 1.58
N GLY A 22 17.94 9.62 2.68
CA GLY A 22 17.02 9.35 3.79
C GLY A 22 15.89 8.37 3.46
N PHE A 23 16.06 7.54 2.42
CA PHE A 23 15.02 6.62 1.97
C PHE A 23 14.62 5.59 3.05
N ARG A 24 13.39 5.11 2.92
CA ARG A 24 12.80 4.07 3.77
C ARG A 24 12.18 3.01 2.86
N LEU A 25 12.26 1.75 3.29
CA LEU A 25 11.47 0.69 2.65
C LEU A 25 9.98 0.91 2.93
N ILE A 26 9.14 0.62 1.95
CA ILE A 26 7.70 0.86 2.05
C ILE A 26 7.03 -0.17 3.00
N PRO A 27 6.19 0.26 3.96
CA PRO A 27 5.42 -0.65 4.81
C PRO A 27 4.15 -1.19 4.11
N THR A 28 3.80 -0.58 2.97
CA THR A 28 2.68 -0.93 2.09
C THR A 28 2.83 -0.17 0.76
N ALA A 29 2.32 -0.73 -0.34
CA ALA A 29 2.22 -0.02 -1.62
C ALA A 29 1.30 1.22 -1.58
N GLU A 30 0.45 1.36 -0.55
CA GLU A 30 -0.35 2.57 -0.33
C GLU A 30 0.52 3.83 -0.34
N VAL A 31 1.70 3.79 0.30
CA VAL A 31 2.60 4.95 0.41
C VAL A 31 2.99 5.46 -0.99
N PRO A 32 3.60 4.68 -1.89
CA PRO A 32 3.93 5.18 -3.22
C PRO A 32 2.70 5.40 -4.10
N LEU A 33 1.69 4.52 -4.07
CA LEU A 33 0.53 4.61 -4.97
C LEU A 33 -0.29 5.88 -4.72
N THR A 34 -0.58 6.21 -3.46
CA THR A 34 -1.31 7.43 -3.11
C THR A 34 -0.53 8.68 -3.53
N ASN A 35 0.80 8.62 -3.53
CA ASN A 35 1.64 9.75 -3.92
C ASN A 35 1.88 9.90 -5.43
N ILE A 36 1.34 9.01 -6.28
CA ILE A 36 1.37 9.20 -7.75
C ILE A 36 0.68 10.50 -8.16
N VAL A 37 -0.37 10.90 -7.42
CA VAL A 37 -1.13 12.12 -7.69
C VAL A 37 -0.66 13.33 -6.87
N ARG A 38 0.45 13.20 -6.13
CA ARG A 38 1.00 14.29 -5.31
C ARG A 38 1.29 15.51 -6.18
N ASP A 39 0.98 16.69 -5.65
CA ASP A 39 1.18 18.00 -6.28
C ASP A 39 0.44 18.17 -7.63
N GLY A 40 -0.49 17.27 -7.96
CA GLY A 40 -1.34 17.35 -9.14
C GLY A 40 -2.72 17.95 -8.83
N ILE A 41 -3.24 18.74 -9.77
CA ILE A 41 -4.66 19.10 -9.83
C ILE A 41 -5.33 18.10 -10.77
N LEU A 42 -6.31 17.35 -10.25
CA LEU A 42 -7.01 16.33 -11.01
C LEU A 42 -8.33 16.88 -11.55
N GLU A 43 -8.58 16.64 -12.83
CA GLU A 43 -9.84 17.06 -13.44
C GLU A 43 -10.96 16.07 -13.07
N PRO A 44 -12.22 16.52 -12.88
CA PRO A 44 -13.32 15.65 -12.48
C PRO A 44 -13.53 14.44 -13.41
N GLY A 45 -13.27 14.59 -14.72
CA GLY A 45 -13.40 13.51 -15.70
C GLY A 45 -12.35 12.40 -15.58
N GLU A 46 -11.30 12.60 -14.79
CA GLU A 46 -10.26 11.59 -14.54
C GLU A 46 -10.55 10.70 -13.33
N LEU A 47 -11.55 11.06 -12.52
CA LEU A 47 -11.88 10.38 -11.27
C LEU A 47 -13.07 9.42 -11.47
N PRO A 48 -13.09 8.27 -10.78
CA PRO A 48 -12.07 7.81 -9.84
C PRO A 48 -10.83 7.23 -10.53
N LYS A 49 -9.63 7.60 -10.06
CA LYS A 49 -8.39 6.92 -10.42
C LYS A 49 -8.19 5.74 -9.49
N ARG A 50 -8.10 4.52 -10.05
CA ARG A 50 -7.94 3.28 -9.28
C ARG A 50 -6.61 2.63 -9.65
N PHE A 51 -5.79 2.40 -8.64
CA PHE A 51 -4.48 1.80 -8.76
C PHE A 51 -4.41 0.47 -8.03
N THR A 52 -3.57 -0.43 -8.54
CA THR A 52 -3.20 -1.65 -7.83
C THR A 52 -1.73 -1.95 -8.03
N ALA A 53 -1.09 -2.56 -7.03
CA ALA A 53 0.28 -3.01 -7.12
C ALA A 53 0.51 -4.25 -6.26
N HIS A 54 1.37 -5.14 -6.73
CA HIS A 54 1.91 -6.25 -5.96
C HIS A 54 3.34 -5.91 -5.53
N THR A 55 3.59 -5.75 -4.23
CA THR A 55 4.90 -5.35 -3.72
C THR A 55 5.31 -6.14 -2.48
N PRO A 56 6.61 -6.34 -2.24
CA PRO A 56 7.10 -6.64 -0.91
C PRO A 56 6.86 -5.43 0.01
N CYS A 57 6.43 -5.69 1.24
CA CYS A 57 6.12 -4.72 2.28
C CYS A 57 7.00 -4.99 3.50
N PHE A 58 7.57 -3.94 4.08
CA PHE A 58 8.57 -4.03 5.14
C PHE A 58 8.11 -3.33 6.41
N ARG A 59 7.95 -4.06 7.51
CA ARG A 59 7.51 -3.52 8.80
C ARG A 59 8.47 -3.91 9.92
N SER A 60 8.79 -2.97 10.80
CA SER A 60 9.65 -3.23 11.95
C SER A 60 9.00 -4.14 12.99
N GLU A 61 7.66 -4.21 13.01
CA GLU A 61 6.87 -4.97 13.98
C GLU A 61 7.24 -4.66 15.45
N ALA A 62 7.69 -3.42 15.70
CA ALA A 62 8.02 -2.96 17.04
C ALA A 62 6.82 -3.08 17.99
N GLY A 63 7.05 -3.59 19.20
CA GLY A 63 5.99 -3.79 20.20
C GLY A 63 5.22 -5.12 20.10
N SER A 64 5.60 -6.02 19.18
CA SER A 64 4.93 -7.33 19.00
C SER A 64 5.68 -8.53 19.58
N ALA A 65 6.68 -8.30 20.44
CA ALA A 65 7.52 -9.36 21.00
C ALA A 65 6.69 -10.48 21.65
N GLY A 66 6.94 -11.72 21.23
CA GLY A 66 6.25 -12.91 21.72
C GLY A 66 4.86 -13.19 21.10
N ARG A 67 4.35 -12.30 20.23
CA ARG A 67 3.07 -12.49 19.53
C ARG A 67 3.30 -13.04 18.11
N ASP A 68 2.53 -14.05 17.72
CA ASP A 68 2.53 -14.65 16.37
C ASP A 68 3.91 -15.10 15.86
N THR A 69 4.77 -15.60 16.75
CA THR A 69 6.19 -15.91 16.47
C THR A 69 6.43 -17.14 15.60
N LYS A 70 5.39 -17.93 15.30
CA LYS A 70 5.46 -19.12 14.44
C LYS A 70 4.57 -18.94 13.21
N GLY A 71 5.08 -19.35 12.05
CA GLY A 71 4.34 -19.31 10.78
C GLY A 71 4.54 -18.00 10.02
N MET A 72 3.56 -17.65 9.18
CA MET A 72 3.65 -16.53 8.23
C MET A 72 2.72 -15.35 8.56
N ILE A 73 2.09 -15.34 9.73
CA ILE A 73 1.10 -14.31 10.11
C ILE A 73 1.76 -12.96 10.40
N ARG A 74 2.96 -12.96 10.99
CA ARG A 74 3.71 -11.74 11.32
C ARG A 74 5.16 -11.89 10.89
N LEU A 75 5.55 -11.12 9.88
CA LEU A 75 6.88 -11.13 9.29
C LEU A 75 7.37 -9.70 9.07
N HIS A 76 8.68 -9.48 9.15
CA HIS A 76 9.27 -8.18 8.77
C HIS A 76 9.12 -7.87 7.28
N GLN A 77 9.00 -8.90 6.45
CA GLN A 77 8.76 -8.80 5.01
C GLN A 77 7.59 -9.72 4.63
N PHE A 78 6.62 -9.19 3.90
CA PHE A 78 5.52 -9.95 3.32
C PHE A 78 5.08 -9.34 1.99
N ASN A 79 4.45 -10.12 1.13
CA ASN A 79 3.90 -9.61 -0.13
C ASN A 79 2.44 -9.19 0.04
N LYS A 80 2.04 -8.13 -0.63
CA LYS A 80 0.65 -7.65 -0.63
C LYS A 80 0.26 -7.13 -2.01
N VAL A 81 -0.96 -7.45 -2.43
CA VAL A 81 -1.65 -6.77 -3.53
C VAL A 81 -2.49 -5.65 -2.92
N GLU A 82 -2.17 -4.41 -3.24
CA GLU A 82 -2.88 -3.24 -2.71
C GLU A 82 -3.89 -2.68 -3.70
N LEU A 83 -4.95 -2.08 -3.16
CA LEU A 83 -5.92 -1.27 -3.90
C LEU A 83 -5.88 0.15 -3.33
N VAL A 84 -5.68 1.15 -4.20
CA VAL A 84 -5.74 2.58 -3.84
C VAL A 84 -6.68 3.27 -4.82
N SER A 85 -7.57 4.11 -4.30
CA SER A 85 -8.51 4.87 -5.13
C SER A 85 -8.48 6.34 -4.74
N VAL A 86 -8.43 7.21 -5.74
CA VAL A 86 -8.61 8.66 -5.59
C VAL A 86 -9.96 8.99 -6.19
N VAL A 87 -10.80 9.68 -5.42
CA VAL A 87 -12.21 9.98 -5.74
C VAL A 87 -12.47 11.48 -5.66
N ALA A 88 -13.57 11.94 -6.28
CA ALA A 88 -13.83 13.38 -6.38
C ALA A 88 -14.27 14.02 -5.05
N ASN A 89 -14.94 13.28 -4.17
CA ASN A 89 -15.53 13.80 -2.93
C ASN A 89 -15.84 12.69 -1.91
N GLN A 90 -16.31 13.08 -0.72
CA GLN A 90 -16.62 12.18 0.39
C GLN A 90 -17.75 11.18 0.07
N ASP A 91 -18.81 11.60 -0.61
CA ASP A 91 -19.95 10.73 -0.94
C ASP A 91 -19.52 9.60 -1.89
N GLU A 92 -18.68 9.93 -2.87
CA GLU A 92 -18.03 8.93 -3.71
C GLU A 92 -17.03 8.08 -2.94
N GLY A 93 -16.33 8.65 -1.97
CA GLY A 93 -15.41 7.92 -1.07
C GLY A 93 -16.10 6.82 -0.28
N LEU A 94 -17.31 7.07 0.25
CA LEU A 94 -18.08 6.05 0.96
C LEU A 94 -18.52 4.91 0.02
N LYS A 95 -18.93 5.24 -1.21
CA LYS A 95 -19.28 4.24 -2.24
C LYS A 95 -18.06 3.43 -2.66
N GLU A 96 -16.91 4.08 -2.81
CA GLU A 96 -15.67 3.45 -3.22
C GLU A 96 -15.10 2.54 -2.12
N LEU A 97 -15.25 2.92 -0.84
CA LEU A 97 -14.90 2.08 0.30
C LEU A 97 -15.68 0.77 0.30
N GLU A 98 -16.99 0.83 0.04
CA GLU A 98 -17.84 -0.36 -0.10
C GLU A 98 -17.35 -1.24 -1.25
N ARG A 99 -17.18 -0.65 -2.44
CA ARG A 99 -16.69 -1.35 -3.65
C ARG A 99 -15.33 -2.00 -3.42
N MET A 100 -14.39 -1.31 -2.77
CA MET A 100 -13.05 -1.83 -2.46
C MET A 100 -13.12 -3.01 -1.49
N THR A 101 -14.00 -2.91 -0.48
CA THR A 101 -14.23 -4.00 0.47
C THR A 101 -14.78 -5.23 -0.25
N GLU A 102 -15.78 -5.06 -1.13
CA GLU A 102 -16.33 -6.14 -1.96
C GLU A 102 -15.29 -6.76 -2.90
N CYS A 103 -14.34 -5.97 -3.44
CA CYS A 103 -13.24 -6.49 -4.25
C CYS A 103 -12.35 -7.44 -3.45
N ALA A 104 -12.03 -7.11 -2.20
CA ALA A 104 -11.26 -7.99 -1.32
C ALA A 104 -12.06 -9.26 -0.96
N GLU A 105 -13.34 -9.12 -0.65
CA GLU A 105 -14.22 -10.26 -0.39
C GLU A 105 -14.34 -11.20 -1.59
N ALA A 106 -14.39 -10.67 -2.81
CA ALA A 106 -14.51 -11.46 -4.02
C ALA A 106 -13.33 -12.43 -4.21
N ILE A 107 -12.12 -12.05 -3.76
CA ILE A 107 -10.95 -12.93 -3.78
C ILE A 107 -11.16 -14.09 -2.80
N LEU A 108 -11.60 -13.79 -1.57
CA LEU A 108 -11.85 -14.81 -0.54
C LEU A 108 -12.96 -15.78 -0.96
N LYS A 109 -14.05 -15.26 -1.55
CA LYS A 109 -15.15 -16.07 -2.10
C LYS A 109 -14.67 -17.00 -3.22
N LYS A 110 -13.85 -16.49 -4.15
CA LYS A 110 -13.30 -17.31 -5.26
C LYS A 110 -12.34 -18.40 -4.80
N LEU A 111 -11.65 -18.17 -3.67
CA LEU A 111 -10.74 -19.14 -3.06
C LEU A 111 -11.45 -20.10 -2.09
N ASP A 112 -12.78 -19.97 -1.93
CA ASP A 112 -13.58 -20.72 -0.96
C ASP A 112 -13.04 -20.61 0.49
N LEU A 113 -12.60 -19.41 0.87
CA LEU A 113 -12.08 -19.11 2.20
C LEU A 113 -13.19 -18.47 3.06
N PRO A 114 -13.64 -19.12 4.14
CA PRO A 114 -14.60 -18.52 5.06
C PRO A 114 -14.04 -17.25 5.72
N PHE A 115 -14.84 -16.19 5.77
CA PHE A 115 -14.43 -14.92 6.36
C PHE A 115 -15.62 -14.21 7.02
N ARG A 116 -15.32 -13.14 7.78
CA ARG A 116 -16.31 -12.22 8.34
C ARG A 116 -15.93 -10.78 8.01
N ARG A 117 -16.93 -9.94 7.76
CA ARG A 117 -16.75 -8.49 7.64
C ARG A 117 -16.95 -7.83 9.00
N MET A 118 -16.05 -6.90 9.36
CA MET A 118 -16.08 -6.19 10.63
C MET A 118 -15.88 -4.70 10.38
N LEU A 119 -16.72 -3.85 10.98
CA LEU A 119 -16.48 -2.42 11.07
C LEU A 119 -15.67 -2.15 12.35
N LEU A 120 -14.53 -1.46 12.23
CA LEU A 120 -13.67 -1.16 13.37
C LEU A 120 -14.29 -0.03 14.23
N CYS A 121 -14.08 -0.10 15.55
CA CYS A 121 -14.46 0.99 16.45
C CYS A 121 -13.43 2.12 16.40
N ALA A 122 -13.80 3.31 16.87
CA ALA A 122 -12.92 4.48 16.78
C ALA A 122 -11.56 4.31 17.49
N GLY A 123 -11.50 3.54 18.57
CA GLY A 123 -10.26 3.28 19.31
C GLY A 123 -9.33 2.25 18.67
N ASP A 124 -9.75 1.58 17.60
CA ASP A 124 -9.00 0.53 16.89
C ASP A 124 -8.76 0.88 15.41
N MET A 125 -9.05 2.13 15.01
CA MET A 125 -8.65 2.65 13.70
C MET A 125 -7.19 3.10 13.74
N GLY A 126 -6.46 2.84 12.65
CA GLY A 126 -5.04 3.19 12.47
C GLY A 126 -4.79 4.59 11.93
#